data_AF-A0A2T3P7Q1-F1
#
_entry.id   AF-A0A2T3P7Q1-F1
#
_cell.length_a   1.000
_cell.length_b   1.000
_cell.length_c   1.000
_cell.angle_alpha   90.00
_cell.angle_beta   90.00
_cell.angle_gamma   90.00
#
_symmetry.space_group_name_H-M   'P 1'
#
loop_
_entity.id
_entity.type
_entity.pdbx_description
1 polymer ?
#
loop_
_entity_poly.entity_id
_entity_poly.type
_entity_poly.pdbx_seq_one_letter_code
_entity_poly.pdbx_strand_id
1 'polypeptide(L)'
;MYLQKFDVHELKFNEEETKEILLFIFSGTEKSLIDNIVIDNRVRGFAQALLIEAVDASFKIGFIQSLWESTVNPTLSIKKVIQKVAKGFATHYFKHATKSDLRQIKIYEFVINALRIKHKTRLHQFINDIAMNSSTPLIRPNYILPNNKKLKVIA
;
A
#
# COMPACT_ATOMS: atom_id res chain seq x y z
N MET A 1 6.93 4.91 -7.27
CA MET A 1 6.41 4.26 -6.06
C MET A 1 6.64 2.76 -6.15
N TYR A 2 7.71 2.26 -5.55
CA TYR A 2 7.95 0.83 -5.43
C TYR A 2 7.78 0.50 -3.95
N LEU A 3 7.03 -0.55 -3.64
CA LEU A 3 6.80 -0.94 -2.26
C LEU A 3 8.07 -1.59 -1.68
N GLN A 4 8.46 -1.14 -0.51
CA GLN A 4 9.51 -1.76 0.29
C GLN A 4 9.14 -3.22 0.58
N LYS A 5 10.14 -4.10 0.57
CA LYS A 5 10.00 -5.49 1.05
C LYS A 5 10.51 -5.57 2.48
N PHE A 6 9.86 -6.40 3.28
CA PHE A 6 10.17 -6.60 4.69
C PHE A 6 10.41 -8.07 4.98
N ASP A 7 11.38 -8.35 5.83
CA ASP A 7 11.51 -9.65 6.45
C ASP A 7 10.47 -9.82 7.57
N VAL A 8 10.18 -11.06 7.95
CA VAL A 8 9.13 -11.38 8.94
C VAL A 8 9.35 -10.66 10.28
N HIS A 9 10.60 -10.53 10.70
CA HIS A 9 10.98 -9.86 11.97
C HIS A 9 10.82 -8.32 11.91
N GLU A 10 10.70 -7.76 10.71
CA GLU A 10 10.51 -6.33 10.48
C GLU A 10 9.04 -5.93 10.41
N LEU A 11 8.12 -6.90 10.40
CA LEU A 11 6.68 -6.66 10.41
C LEU A 11 6.23 -6.19 11.79
N LYS A 12 5.82 -4.92 11.88
CA LYS A 12 5.43 -4.28 13.15
C LYS A 12 3.91 -4.27 13.40
N PHE A 13 3.11 -4.41 12.35
CA PHE A 13 1.66 -4.33 12.44
C PHE A 13 1.03 -5.70 12.71
N ASN A 14 0.05 -5.75 13.61
CA ASN A 14 -0.76 -6.95 13.84
C ASN A 14 -1.88 -7.06 12.79
N GLU A 15 -2.74 -8.07 12.91
CA GLU A 15 -3.84 -8.30 11.98
C GLU A 15 -4.82 -7.12 11.91
N GLU A 16 -5.27 -6.62 13.05
CA GLU A 16 -6.23 -5.51 13.14
C GLU A 16 -5.66 -4.24 12.50
N GLU A 17 -4.44 -3.85 12.89
CA GLU A 17 -3.74 -2.69 12.34
C GLU A 17 -3.52 -2.85 10.82
N THR A 18 -3.26 -4.07 10.35
CA THR A 18 -3.11 -4.35 8.91
C THR A 18 -4.42 -4.07 8.16
N LYS A 19 -5.55 -4.55 8.69
CA LYS A 19 -6.88 -4.28 8.10
C LYS A 19 -7.21 -2.79 8.12
N GLU A 20 -6.88 -2.09 9.20
CA GLU A 20 -7.07 -0.63 9.28
C GLU A 20 -6.26 0.12 8.21
N ILE A 21 -5.00 -0.28 7.98
CA ILE A 21 -4.18 0.30 6.92
C ILE A 21 -4.82 0.07 5.55
N LEU A 22 -5.29 -1.16 5.27
CA LEU A 22 -5.93 -1.47 4.00
C LEU A 22 -7.21 -0.64 3.81
N LEU A 23 -8.07 -0.53 4.83
CA LEU A 23 -9.28 0.30 4.78
C LEU A 23 -8.95 1.78 4.56
N PHE A 24 -7.88 2.27 5.17
CA PHE A 24 -7.45 3.65 5.01
C PHE A 24 -6.99 3.95 3.57
N ILE A 25 -6.11 3.12 3.00
CA ILE A 25 -5.62 3.31 1.62
C ILE A 25 -6.75 3.07 0.60
N PHE A 26 -7.55 2.02 0.81
CA PHE A 26 -8.59 1.56 -0.10
C PHE A 26 -10.00 1.90 0.39
N SER A 27 -10.23 3.12 0.88
CA SER A 27 -11.51 3.55 1.47
C SER A 27 -12.74 3.48 0.54
N GLY A 28 -12.56 3.22 -0.76
CA GLY A 28 -13.64 2.93 -1.71
C GLY A 28 -13.93 1.44 -1.94
N THR A 29 -13.20 0.54 -1.28
CA THR A 29 -13.45 -0.90 -1.29
C THR A 29 -14.40 -1.26 -0.15
N GLU A 30 -15.31 -2.20 -0.42
CA GLU A 30 -16.27 -2.66 0.59
C GLU A 30 -15.54 -3.22 1.82
N LYS A 31 -15.92 -2.74 3.01
CA LYS A 31 -15.25 -3.11 4.26
C LYS A 31 -15.28 -4.62 4.52
N SER A 32 -16.40 -5.27 4.20
CA SER A 32 -16.59 -6.73 4.34
C SER A 32 -15.51 -7.52 3.59
N LEU A 33 -15.11 -7.06 2.39
CA LEU A 33 -14.08 -7.72 1.59
C LEU A 33 -12.71 -7.65 2.27
N ILE A 34 -12.40 -6.55 2.96
CA ILE A 34 -11.13 -6.37 3.67
C ILE A 34 -11.14 -7.11 5.02
N ASP A 35 -12.26 -7.10 5.73
CA ASP A 35 -12.42 -7.80 7.00
C ASP A 35 -12.25 -9.33 6.84
N ASN A 36 -12.66 -9.86 5.69
CA ASN A 36 -12.55 -11.28 5.35
C ASN A 36 -11.18 -11.72 4.81
N ILE A 37 -10.23 -10.80 4.60
CA ILE A 37 -8.88 -11.18 4.12
C ILE A 37 -8.15 -11.94 5.23
N VAL A 38 -7.56 -13.08 4.87
CA VAL A 38 -6.62 -13.82 5.73
C VAL A 38 -5.31 -13.03 5.82
N ILE A 39 -4.99 -12.53 7.02
CA ILE A 39 -3.80 -11.68 7.22
C ILE A 39 -2.57 -12.53 7.51
N ASP A 40 -1.83 -12.84 6.45
CA ASP A 40 -0.51 -13.46 6.55
C ASP A 40 0.65 -12.43 6.51
N ASN A 41 1.89 -12.90 6.64
CA ASN A 41 3.07 -12.03 6.60
C ASN A 41 3.20 -11.22 5.29
N ARG A 42 2.65 -11.70 4.18
CA ARG A 42 2.70 -11.02 2.88
C ARG A 42 1.72 -9.85 2.86
N VAL A 43 0.50 -10.06 3.35
CA VAL A 43 -0.52 -9.00 3.48
C VAL A 43 -0.05 -7.94 4.47
N ARG A 44 0.54 -8.36 5.60
CA ARG A 44 1.16 -7.46 6.59
C ARG A 44 2.27 -6.61 5.96
N GLY A 45 3.20 -7.24 5.25
CA GLY A 45 4.29 -6.52 4.56
C GLY A 45 3.78 -5.56 3.49
N PHE A 46 2.75 -5.95 2.74
CA PHE A 46 2.11 -5.10 1.73
C PHE A 46 1.46 -3.87 2.35
N ALA A 47 0.63 -4.04 3.39
CA ALA A 47 -0.01 -2.93 4.08
C ALA A 47 1.02 -1.98 4.71
N GLN A 48 2.02 -2.53 5.39
CA GLN A 48 3.13 -1.78 5.98
C GLN A 48 3.86 -0.93 4.94
N ALA A 49 4.19 -1.51 3.79
CA ALA A 49 4.85 -0.80 2.70
C ALA A 49 3.99 0.33 2.13
N LEU A 50 2.68 0.11 1.98
CA LEU A 50 1.75 1.14 1.50
C LEU A 50 1.72 2.34 2.45
N LEU A 51 1.66 2.10 3.75
CA LEU A 51 1.61 3.19 4.72
C LEU A 51 2.91 3.99 4.75
N ILE A 52 4.06 3.32 4.71
CA ILE A 52 5.38 3.98 4.66
C ILE A 52 5.50 4.82 3.38
N GLU A 53 5.15 4.27 2.23
CA GLU A 53 5.18 5.01 0.96
C GLU A 53 4.22 6.20 0.98
N ALA A 54 3.03 6.07 1.60
CA ALA A 54 2.08 7.17 1.73
C ALA A 54 2.65 8.34 2.54
N VAL A 55 3.32 8.03 3.64
CA VAL A 55 4.01 9.01 4.49
C VAL A 55 5.16 9.64 3.71
N ASP A 56 6.07 8.83 3.17
CA ASP A 56 7.28 9.30 2.49
C ASP A 56 6.98 10.12 1.24
N ALA A 57 6.01 9.69 0.43
CA ALA A 57 5.59 10.44 -0.75
C ALA A 57 4.89 11.75 -0.41
N SER A 58 4.16 11.81 0.71
CA SER A 58 3.56 13.07 1.18
C SER A 58 4.66 14.07 1.58
N PHE A 59 5.76 13.62 2.17
CA PHE A 59 6.92 14.48 2.45
C PHE A 59 7.72 14.85 1.21
N LYS A 60 7.88 13.92 0.25
CA LYS A 60 8.58 14.17 -1.02
C LYS A 60 8.01 15.37 -1.78
N ILE A 61 6.69 15.50 -1.77
CA ILE A 61 5.98 16.54 -2.53
C ILE A 61 6.18 17.91 -1.88
N GLY A 62 6.55 17.94 -0.60
CA GLY A 62 6.72 19.17 0.14
C GLY A 62 5.39 19.86 0.42
N PHE A 63 5.48 20.94 1.19
CA PHE A 63 4.34 21.74 1.58
C PHE A 63 3.83 22.59 0.41
N ILE A 64 2.87 22.09 -0.36
CA ILE A 64 2.17 22.91 -1.37
C ILE A 64 0.96 23.55 -0.69
N GLN A 65 1.10 24.81 -0.29
CA GLN A 65 0.10 25.57 0.47
C GLN A 65 -1.27 25.67 -0.25
N SER A 66 -1.30 25.58 -1.59
CA SER A 66 -2.53 25.60 -2.40
C SER A 66 -3.26 24.25 -2.50
N LEU A 67 -2.64 23.15 -2.08
CA LEU A 67 -3.25 21.80 -2.06
C LEU A 67 -3.79 21.41 -0.67
N TRP A 68 -3.75 22.34 0.30
CA TRP A 68 -4.10 22.11 1.70
C TRP A 68 -5.53 21.55 1.90
N GLU A 69 -6.45 21.84 0.99
CA GLU A 69 -7.88 21.46 1.11
C GLU A 69 -8.15 19.95 1.06
N SER A 70 -7.18 19.10 0.68
CA SER A 70 -7.39 17.64 0.53
C SER A 70 -6.44 16.78 1.36
N THR A 71 -6.17 17.17 2.61
CA THR A 71 -5.54 16.25 3.56
C THR A 71 -6.59 15.27 4.08
N VAL A 72 -6.29 13.98 4.11
CA VAL A 72 -7.23 12.99 4.66
C VAL A 72 -7.43 13.23 6.16
N ASN A 73 -8.66 13.03 6.65
CA ASN A 73 -8.95 13.08 8.08
C ASN A 73 -8.95 11.65 8.66
N PRO A 74 -7.81 11.17 9.21
CA PRO A 74 -7.70 9.81 9.72
C PRO A 74 -8.63 9.58 10.93
N THR A 75 -9.22 8.39 11.02
CA THR A 75 -9.86 7.92 12.26
C THR A 75 -8.86 7.86 13.42
N LEU A 76 -9.35 7.84 14.66
CA LEU A 76 -8.48 7.74 15.84
C LEU A 76 -7.59 6.50 15.82
N SER A 77 -8.07 5.39 15.26
CA SER A 77 -7.31 4.15 15.20
C SER A 77 -6.19 4.21 14.16
N ILE A 78 -6.47 4.62 12.93
CA ILE A 78 -5.43 4.80 11.91
C ILE A 78 -4.43 5.90 12.32
N LYS A 79 -4.85 6.92 13.07
CA LYS A 79 -3.91 7.93 13.62
C LYS A 79 -2.87 7.28 14.54
N LYS A 80 -3.26 6.32 15.39
CA LYS A 80 -2.31 5.55 16.22
C LYS A 80 -1.38 4.69 15.38
N VAL A 81 -1.89 4.07 14.33
CA VAL A 81 -1.10 3.26 13.38
C VAL A 81 -0.07 4.13 12.65
N ILE A 82 -0.45 5.33 12.18
CA ILE A 82 0.46 6.32 11.57
C ILE A 82 1.53 6.76 12.57
N GLN A 83 1.15 7.03 13.83
CA GLN A 83 2.13 7.36 14.88
C GLN A 83 3.07 6.18 15.20
N LYS A 84 2.58 4.94 15.11
CA LYS A 84 3.40 3.74 15.26
C LYS A 84 4.40 3.62 14.10
N VAL A 85 4.03 4.02 12.87
CA VAL A 85 4.99 4.14 11.76
C VAL A 85 6.10 5.14 12.10
N ALA A 86 5.74 6.34 12.57
CA ALA A 86 6.70 7.38 12.92
C ALA A 86 7.74 6.94 13.96
N LYS A 87 7.32 6.15 14.95
CA LYS A 87 8.15 5.74 16.09
C LYS A 87 8.88 4.40 15.86
N GLY A 88 8.24 3.48 15.12
CA GLY A 88 8.63 2.08 15.05
C GLY A 88 9.54 1.72 13.87
N PHE A 89 9.65 2.58 12.86
CA PHE A 89 10.48 2.33 11.69
C PHE A 89 11.74 3.16 11.72
N ALA A 90 12.86 2.53 11.39
CA ALA A 90 14.14 3.20 11.27
C ALA A 90 14.08 4.24 10.13
N THR A 91 14.77 5.35 10.31
CA THR A 91 14.74 6.48 9.36
C THR A 91 15.16 6.11 7.95
N HIS A 92 15.95 5.04 7.75
CA HIS A 92 16.36 4.59 6.43
C HIS A 92 15.19 4.09 5.55
N TYR A 93 14.04 3.79 6.15
CA TYR A 93 12.82 3.43 5.42
C TYR A 93 12.12 4.63 4.76
N PHE A 94 12.46 5.85 5.18
CA PHE A 94 11.96 7.09 4.60
C PHE A 94 13.08 7.75 3.80
N LYS A 95 12.83 8.01 2.52
CA LYS A 95 13.81 8.69 1.65
C LYS A 95 13.68 10.20 1.74
N HIS A 96 12.50 10.69 2.12
CA HIS A 96 12.13 12.09 2.06
C HIS A 96 11.66 12.63 3.43
N ALA A 97 11.16 11.79 4.33
CA ALA A 97 10.76 12.23 5.67
C ALA A 97 11.94 12.26 6.66
N THR A 98 12.12 13.38 7.38
CA THR A 98 13.09 13.46 8.49
C THR A 98 12.50 13.02 9.84
N LYS A 99 13.34 12.80 10.86
CA LYS A 99 12.85 12.50 12.23
C LYS A 99 11.93 13.60 12.79
N SER A 100 12.19 14.85 12.43
CA SER A 100 11.35 15.97 12.89
C SER A 100 9.97 15.92 12.24
N ASP A 101 9.94 15.60 10.95
CA ASP A 101 8.72 15.52 10.12
C ASP A 101 7.78 14.42 10.58
N LEU A 102 8.34 13.28 10.99
CA LEU A 102 7.57 12.15 11.53
C LEU A 102 6.79 12.50 12.81
N ARG A 103 7.05 13.64 13.46
CA ARG A 103 6.24 14.13 14.60
C ARG A 103 4.90 14.74 14.18
N GLN A 104 4.78 15.22 12.95
CA GLN A 104 3.60 15.88 12.41
C GLN A 104 3.24 15.31 11.03
N ILE A 105 2.99 14.00 10.97
CA ILE A 105 2.62 13.34 9.72
C ILE A 105 1.31 13.90 9.19
N LYS A 106 1.36 14.36 7.94
CA LYS A 106 0.19 14.65 7.12
C LYS A 106 0.27 13.77 5.87
N ILE A 107 -0.83 13.10 5.54
CA ILE A 107 -0.94 12.28 4.33
C ILE A 107 -1.96 12.94 3.42
N TYR A 108 -1.56 13.24 2.19
CA TYR A 108 -2.45 13.89 1.23
C TYR A 108 -3.38 12.88 0.56
N GLU A 109 -4.62 13.28 0.27
CA GLU A 109 -5.62 12.42 -0.35
C GLU A 109 -5.20 11.96 -1.76
N PHE A 110 -4.59 12.83 -2.56
CA PHE A 110 -4.12 12.44 -3.88
C PHE A 110 -3.01 11.37 -3.83
N VAL A 111 -2.19 11.34 -2.77
CA VAL A 111 -1.18 10.27 -2.54
C VAL A 111 -1.89 8.95 -2.27
N ILE A 112 -2.91 8.97 -1.40
CA ILE A 112 -3.77 7.81 -1.15
C ILE A 112 -4.43 7.32 -2.43
N ASN A 113 -4.99 8.23 -3.23
CA ASN A 113 -5.64 7.90 -4.50
C ASN A 113 -4.66 7.30 -5.52
N ALA A 114 -3.44 7.86 -5.63
CA ALA A 114 -2.40 7.31 -6.49
C ALA A 114 -2.00 5.89 -6.07
N LEU A 115 -1.78 5.66 -4.76
CA LEU A 115 -1.46 4.34 -4.22
C LEU A 115 -2.61 3.35 -4.43
N ARG A 116 -3.84 3.78 -4.17
CA ARG A 116 -5.06 2.99 -4.37
C ARG A 116 -5.18 2.50 -5.79
N ILE A 117 -5.12 3.41 -6.78
CA ILE A 117 -5.24 3.06 -8.20
C ILE A 117 -4.13 2.09 -8.60
N LYS A 118 -2.88 2.41 -8.22
CA LYS A 118 -1.72 1.60 -8.59
C LYS A 118 -1.77 0.18 -8.03
N HIS A 119 -2.23 0.02 -6.79
CA HIS A 119 -2.16 -1.25 -6.06
C HIS A 119 -3.50 -1.98 -5.96
N LYS A 120 -4.57 -1.48 -6.62
CA LYS A 120 -5.90 -2.10 -6.65
C LYS A 120 -5.87 -3.57 -7.07
N THR A 121 -5.16 -3.87 -8.16
CA THR A 121 -5.02 -5.26 -8.65
C THR A 121 -4.39 -6.16 -7.61
N ARG A 122 -3.41 -5.66 -6.85
CA ARG A 122 -2.73 -6.44 -5.81
C ARG A 122 -3.64 -6.70 -4.62
N LEU A 123 -4.45 -5.73 -4.21
CA LEU A 123 -5.49 -5.94 -3.20
C LEU A 123 -6.49 -7.02 -3.64
N HIS A 124 -7.00 -6.94 -4.88
CA HIS A 124 -7.94 -7.93 -5.40
C HIS A 124 -7.33 -9.36 -5.43
N GLN A 125 -6.03 -9.49 -5.67
CA GLN A 125 -5.35 -10.79 -5.57
C GLN A 125 -5.36 -11.35 -4.15
N PHE A 126 -5.25 -10.51 -3.13
CA PHE A 126 -5.34 -10.93 -1.73
C PHE A 126 -6.77 -11.25 -1.32
N ILE A 127 -7.75 -10.43 -1.75
CA ILE A 127 -9.18 -10.67 -1.47
C ILE A 127 -9.63 -12.02 -2.03
N ASN A 128 -9.24 -12.33 -3.27
CA ASN A 128 -9.67 -13.54 -3.94
C ASN A 128 -8.78 -14.76 -3.66
N ASP A 129 -7.77 -14.63 -2.79
CA ASP A 129 -6.71 -15.63 -2.56
C ASP A 129 -5.96 -16.10 -3.83
N ILE A 130 -6.14 -15.39 -4.95
CA ILE A 130 -5.49 -15.65 -6.25
C ILE A 130 -3.99 -15.38 -6.18
N ALA A 131 -3.52 -14.66 -5.15
CA ALA A 131 -2.09 -14.42 -4.97
C ALA A 131 -1.27 -15.71 -4.92
N MET A 132 -1.87 -16.87 -4.57
CA MET A 132 -1.17 -18.15 -4.57
C MET A 132 -2.02 -19.41 -4.73
N ASN A 133 -3.32 -19.36 -5.01
CA ASN A 133 -4.04 -20.61 -5.22
C ASN A 133 -3.56 -21.28 -6.53
N SER A 134 -2.75 -22.33 -6.40
CA SER A 134 -2.29 -23.19 -7.51
C SER A 134 -3.46 -23.87 -8.23
N SER A 135 -4.65 -23.90 -7.62
CA SER A 135 -5.88 -24.41 -8.24
C SER A 135 -6.64 -23.37 -9.07
N THR A 136 -6.36 -22.07 -8.93
CA THR A 136 -6.92 -20.99 -9.78
C THR A 136 -5.83 -20.03 -10.27
N PRO A 137 -4.90 -20.50 -11.13
CA PRO A 137 -3.88 -19.63 -11.70
C PRO A 137 -4.53 -18.51 -12.50
N LEU A 138 -3.85 -17.35 -12.55
CA LEU A 138 -4.23 -16.26 -13.45
C LEU A 138 -4.35 -16.81 -14.87
N ILE A 139 -5.56 -16.74 -15.44
CA ILE A 139 -5.79 -17.09 -16.84
C ILE A 139 -4.97 -16.11 -17.67
N ARG A 140 -3.86 -16.59 -18.25
CA ARG A 140 -3.11 -15.83 -19.24
C ARG A 140 -3.94 -15.85 -20.52
N PRO A 141 -4.42 -14.71 -21.04
CA PRO A 141 -5.09 -14.71 -22.32
C PRO A 141 -4.15 -15.31 -23.35
N ASN A 142 -4.61 -16.37 -24.01
CA ASN A 142 -3.83 -17.04 -25.04
C ASN A 142 -3.96 -16.19 -26.30
N TYR A 143 -2.99 -15.30 -26.53
CA TYR A 143 -2.97 -14.47 -27.73
C TYR A 143 -2.63 -15.36 -28.92
N ILE A 144 -3.62 -15.65 -29.76
CA ILE A 144 -3.38 -16.24 -31.08
C ILE A 144 -2.75 -15.15 -31.93
N LEU A 145 -1.42 -15.20 -32.07
CA LEU A 145 -0.70 -14.31 -32.97
C LEU A 145 -1.01 -14.74 -34.42
N PRO A 146 -1.54 -13.85 -35.28
CA PRO A 146 -1.68 -14.16 -36.69
C PRO A 146 -0.29 -14.39 -37.30
N ASN A 147 -0.09 -15.57 -37.88
CA ASN A 147 1.07 -16.08 -38.63
C ASN A 147 2.42 -15.36 -38.41
N ASN A 148 3.31 -16.04 -37.67
CA ASN A 148 4.77 -15.87 -37.68
C ASN A 148 5.40 -14.57 -37.17
N LYS A 149 4.67 -13.66 -36.50
CA LYS A 149 5.33 -12.57 -35.76
C LYS A 149 5.60 -12.94 -34.32
N LYS A 150 6.82 -13.39 -34.01
CA LYS A 150 7.33 -13.44 -32.64
C LYS A 150 7.34 -12.01 -32.08
N LEU A 151 6.69 -11.79 -30.94
CA LEU A 151 6.81 -10.54 -30.20
C LEU A 151 8.28 -10.37 -29.79
N LYS A 152 8.96 -9.34 -30.32
CA LYS A 152 10.25 -8.91 -29.77
C LYS A 152 9.99 -8.33 -28.39
N VAL A 153 10.25 -9.13 -27.35
CA VAL A 153 10.38 -8.60 -26.00
C VAL A 153 11.69 -7.83 -25.99
N ILE A 154 11.62 -6.50 -26.00
CA ILE A 154 12.78 -5.65 -25.76
C ILE A 154 13.01 -5.70 -24.25
N ALA A 155 14.12 -6.31 -23.84
CA ALA A 155 14.57 -6.38 -22.46
C ALA A 155 15.02 -5.00 -21.96
#